data_AF-A0A800KPY6-F1
#
_entry.id   AF-A0A800KPY6-F1
#
_cell.length_a   1.000
_cell.length_b   1.000
_cell.length_c   1.000
_cell.angle_alpha   90.00
_cell.angle_beta   90.00
_cell.angle_gamma   90.00
#
_symmetry.space_group_name_H-M   'P 1'
#
loop_
_entity.id
_entity.type
_entity.pdbx_description
1 polymer ?
#
loop_
_entity_poly.entity_id
_entity_poly.type
_entity_poly.pdbx_seq_one_letter_code
_entity_poly.pdbx_strand_id
1 'polypeptide(L)'
;VGIVGGAGLWAMWAWITHYIGTTILKTDATDADWGQLARTLGFAQSPGVLKVVGFIPVIGPLIFFLASIWQLVAMIVAIKQALDYESYGRAIGVALIGFIPYIIVCAIIFSLV
;
A
#
# COMPACT_ATOMS: atom_id res chain seq x y z
N VAL A 1 7.16 -10.57 -12.47
CA VAL A 1 5.70 -10.30 -12.41
C VAL A 1 5.38 -9.20 -13.41
N GLY A 2 4.55 -9.47 -14.41
CA GLY A 2 4.13 -8.46 -15.41
C GLY A 2 2.98 -7.58 -14.91
N ILE A 3 2.42 -6.75 -15.80
CA ILE A 3 1.32 -5.80 -15.49
C ILE A 3 0.14 -6.49 -14.80
N VAL A 4 -0.30 -7.63 -15.31
CA VAL A 4 -1.44 -8.39 -14.76
C VAL A 4 -1.17 -8.80 -13.31
N GLY A 5 0.02 -9.34 -13.03
CA GLY A 5 0.37 -9.74 -11.67
C GLY A 5 0.56 -8.54 -10.74
N GLY A 6 1.09 -7.42 -11.24
CA GLY A 6 1.18 -6.18 -10.47
C GLY A 6 -0.19 -5.62 -10.08
N ALA A 7 -1.12 -5.58 -11.02
CA ALA A 7 -2.50 -5.18 -10.77
C ALA A 7 -3.21 -6.13 -9.79
N GLY A 8 -2.99 -7.44 -9.92
CA GLY A 8 -3.52 -8.44 -8.99
C GLY A 8 -2.99 -8.29 -7.57
N LEU A 9 -1.69 -8.08 -7.40
CA LEU A 9 -1.07 -7.84 -6.10
C LEU A 9 -1.55 -6.53 -5.46
N TRP A 10 -1.72 -5.47 -6.25
CA TRP A 10 -2.32 -4.22 -5.76
C TRP A 10 -3.78 -4.41 -5.32
N ALA A 11 -4.59 -5.12 -6.11
CA ALA A 11 -5.99 -5.37 -5.77
C ALA A 11 -6.10 -6.21 -4.49
N MET A 12 -5.22 -7.21 -4.35
CA MET A 12 -5.11 -8.01 -3.13
C MET A 12 -4.67 -7.16 -1.92
N TRP A 13 -3.68 -6.28 -2.08
CA TRP A 13 -3.26 -5.36 -1.02
C TRP A 13 -4.40 -4.44 -0.57
N ALA A 14 -5.15 -3.87 -1.52
CA ALA A 14 -6.34 -3.07 -1.24
C ALA A 14 -7.41 -3.88 -0.48
N TRP A 15 -7.58 -5.16 -0.83
CA TRP A 15 -8.54 -6.03 -0.15
C TRP A 15 -8.13 -6.35 1.29
N ILE A 16 -6.86 -6.70 1.50
CA ILE A 16 -6.31 -6.98 2.83
C ILE A 16 -6.44 -5.75 3.74
N THR A 17 -6.01 -4.59 3.26
CA THR A 17 -6.06 -3.34 4.03
C THR A 17 -7.50 -2.90 4.32
N HIS A 18 -8.42 -3.08 3.36
CA HIS A 18 -9.85 -2.87 3.57
C HIS A 18 -10.39 -3.76 4.67
N TYR A 19 -10.21 -5.08 4.54
CA TYR A 19 -10.71 -6.03 5.51
C TYR A 19 -10.20 -5.74 6.94
N ILE A 20 -8.90 -5.49 7.09
CA ILE A 20 -8.30 -5.18 8.39
C ILE A 20 -8.81 -3.85 8.93
N GLY A 21 -8.89 -2.83 8.06
CA GLY A 21 -9.30 -1.49 8.45
C GLY A 21 -10.76 -1.39 8.88
N THR A 22 -11.65 -2.07 8.14
CA THR A 22 -13.10 -2.02 8.40
C THR A 22 -13.57 -3.07 9.39
N THR A 23 -12.75 -4.06 9.74
CA THR A 23 -13.16 -5.16 10.64
C THR A 23 -12.34 -5.19 11.92
N ILE A 24 -11.01 -5.20 11.84
CA ILE A 24 -10.13 -5.41 13.01
C ILE A 24 -9.86 -4.08 13.73
N LEU A 25 -9.59 -3.02 12.96
CA LEU A 25 -9.25 -1.69 13.49
C LEU A 25 -10.36 -0.65 13.22
N LYS A 26 -11.60 -1.13 13.09
CA LYS A 26 -12.77 -0.29 12.81
C LYS A 26 -12.96 0.79 13.89
N THR A 27 -13.39 1.98 13.48
CA THR A 27 -13.99 2.98 14.37
C THR A 27 -15.42 3.30 13.93
N ASP A 28 -16.20 3.99 14.77
CA ASP A 28 -17.60 4.34 14.46
C ASP A 28 -17.74 5.18 13.19
N ALA A 29 -16.72 5.97 12.86
CA ALA A 29 -16.64 6.77 11.65
C ALA A 29 -16.18 5.99 10.41
N THR A 30 -15.66 4.77 10.55
CA THR A 30 -15.13 3.99 9.42
C THR A 30 -16.26 3.43 8.58
N ASP A 31 -16.49 4.07 7.44
CA ASP A 31 -17.37 3.60 6.38
C ASP A 31 -16.62 3.68 5.04
N ALA A 32 -16.01 2.55 4.66
CA ALA A 32 -15.17 2.47 3.48
C ALA A 32 -15.52 1.25 2.66
N ASP A 33 -15.68 1.44 1.35
CA ASP A 33 -15.72 0.36 0.38
C ASP A 33 -14.31 0.03 -0.13
N TRP A 34 -14.19 -1.16 -0.73
CA TRP A 34 -12.92 -1.61 -1.28
C TRP A 34 -12.38 -0.69 -2.39
N GLY A 35 -13.26 -0.11 -3.21
CA GLY A 35 -12.89 0.74 -4.34
C GLY A 35 -12.37 2.12 -3.93
N GLN A 36 -12.81 2.66 -2.80
CA GLN A 36 -12.26 3.85 -2.18
C GLN A 36 -10.81 3.60 -1.77
N LEU A 37 -10.56 2.51 -1.04
CA LEU A 37 -9.19 2.13 -0.67
C LEU A 37 -8.34 1.82 -1.89
N ALA A 38 -8.83 1.04 -2.85
CA ALA A 38 -8.08 0.71 -4.06
C ALA A 38 -7.60 1.99 -4.75
N ARG A 39 -8.50 2.95 -4.99
CA ARG A 39 -8.16 4.25 -5.62
C ARG A 39 -7.12 5.03 -4.83
N THR A 40 -7.30 5.21 -3.52
CA THR A 40 -6.34 5.99 -2.72
C THR A 40 -4.97 5.31 -2.62
N LEU A 41 -4.93 3.98 -2.47
CA LEU A 41 -3.69 3.20 -2.49
C LEU A 41 -3.02 3.24 -3.87
N GLY A 42 -3.81 3.29 -4.94
CA GLY A 42 -3.32 3.52 -6.30
C GLY A 42 -2.62 4.86 -6.45
N PHE A 43 -3.22 5.95 -5.93
CA PHE A 43 -2.57 7.26 -5.89
C PHE A 43 -1.34 7.29 -4.99
N ALA A 44 -1.33 6.54 -3.89
CA ALA A 44 -0.15 6.41 -3.04
C ALA A 44 1.05 5.77 -3.76
N GLN A 45 0.85 5.05 -4.87
CA GLN A 45 1.92 4.50 -5.69
C GLN A 45 2.57 5.53 -6.63
N SER A 46 1.98 6.70 -6.84
CA SER A 46 2.48 7.70 -7.80
C SER A 46 3.95 8.09 -7.62
N PRO A 47 4.49 8.27 -6.38
CA PRO A 47 5.92 8.52 -6.19
C PRO A 47 6.81 7.42 -6.76
N GLY A 48 6.29 6.19 -6.87
CA GLY A 48 6.98 5.04 -7.43
C GLY A 48 7.40 5.22 -8.89
N VAL A 49 6.76 6.10 -9.66
CA VAL A 49 7.17 6.43 -11.03
C VAL A 49 8.59 7.00 -11.07
N LEU A 50 8.98 7.77 -10.05
CA LEU A 50 10.33 8.34 -9.94
C LEU A 50 11.41 7.27 -9.78
N LYS A 51 11.06 6.06 -9.34
CA LYS A 51 12.02 4.96 -9.20
C LYS A 51 12.61 4.52 -10.53
N VAL A 52 11.96 4.84 -11.66
CA VAL A 52 12.49 4.59 -13.01
C VAL A 52 13.82 5.30 -13.23
N VAL A 53 14.09 6.46 -12.62
CA VAL A 53 15.39 7.14 -12.76
C VAL A 53 16.48 6.54 -11.86
N GLY A 54 16.17 5.48 -11.12
CA GLY A 54 17.08 4.81 -10.19
C GLY A 54 18.34 4.21 -10.84
N PHE A 55 18.35 3.98 -12.16
CA PHE A 55 19.51 3.45 -12.88
C PHE A 55 20.65 4.46 -13.05
N ILE A 56 20.40 5.76 -12.83
CA ILE A 56 21.41 6.80 -13.01
C ILE A 56 22.45 6.69 -11.87
N PRO A 57 23.76 6.54 -12.17
CA PRO A 57 24.79 6.47 -11.14
C PRO A 57 24.78 7.71 -10.23
N VAL A 58 25.12 7.51 -8.94
CA VAL A 58 25.18 8.54 -7.89
C VAL A 58 23.82 9.13 -7.49
N ILE A 59 23.06 9.72 -8.43
CA ILE A 59 21.81 10.44 -8.14
C ILE A 59 20.60 9.50 -8.12
N GLY A 60 20.57 8.48 -8.98
CA GLY A 60 19.46 7.53 -9.09
C GLY A 60 19.13 6.81 -7.78
N PRO A 61 20.12 6.23 -7.06
CA PRO A 61 19.87 5.59 -5.77
C PRO A 61 19.27 6.54 -4.73
N LEU A 62 19.69 7.81 -4.71
CA LEU A 62 19.13 8.82 -3.79
C LEU A 62 17.67 9.11 -4.11
N ILE A 63 17.34 9.32 -5.39
CA ILE A 63 15.94 9.56 -5.82
C ILE A 63 15.09 8.34 -5.52
N PHE A 64 15.58 7.13 -5.81
CA PHE A 64 14.87 5.88 -5.51
C PHE A 64 14.54 5.76 -4.03
N PHE A 65 15.51 6.07 -3.16
CA PHE A 65 15.34 6.02 -1.71
C PHE A 65 14.30 7.03 -1.22
N LEU A 66 14.41 8.30 -1.64
CA LEU A 66 13.46 9.35 -1.28
C LEU A 66 12.05 9.06 -1.80
N ALA A 67 11.92 8.59 -3.03
CA ALA A 67 10.65 8.17 -3.61
C ALA A 67 10.05 6.99 -2.84
N SER A 68 10.87 6.07 -2.35
CA SER A 68 10.41 4.94 -1.52
C SER A 68 9.86 5.40 -0.18
N ILE A 69 10.55 6.32 0.51
CA ILE A 69 10.04 6.91 1.76
C ILE A 69 8.74 7.67 1.50
N TRP A 70 8.71 8.52 0.46
CA TRP A 70 7.52 9.27 0.11
C TRP A 70 6.34 8.35 -0.19
N GLN A 71 6.56 7.28 -0.94
CA GLN A 71 5.54 6.27 -1.22
C GLN A 71 5.00 5.60 0.05
N LEU A 72 5.88 5.25 1.01
CA LEU A 72 5.46 4.69 2.30
C LEU A 72 4.61 5.69 3.09
N VAL A 73 5.02 6.94 3.17
CA VAL A 73 4.24 7.98 3.86
C VAL A 73 2.89 8.19 3.17
N ALA A 74 2.88 8.29 1.84
CA ALA A 74 1.65 8.43 1.05
C ALA A 74 0.69 7.25 1.27
N MET A 75 1.21 6.04 1.44
CA MET A 75 0.42 4.85 1.76
C MET A 75 -0.33 5.01 3.09
N ILE A 76 0.36 5.45 4.15
CA ILE A 76 -0.26 5.67 5.45
C ILE A 76 -1.33 6.77 5.39
N VAL A 77 -1.05 7.86 4.64
CA VAL A 77 -2.05 8.91 4.42
C VAL A 77 -3.26 8.36 3.66
N ALA A 78 -3.06 7.60 2.59
CA ALA A 78 -4.13 7.01 1.81
C ALA A 78 -5.04 6.09 2.64
N ILE A 79 -4.45 5.23 3.48
CA ILE A 79 -5.19 4.35 4.39
C ILE A 79 -5.99 5.18 5.39
N LYS A 80 -5.37 6.17 6.04
CA LYS A 80 -6.05 7.05 7.01
C LYS A 80 -7.26 7.72 6.38
N GLN A 81 -7.10 8.30 5.19
CA GLN A 81 -8.15 9.07 4.53
C GLN A 81 -9.24 8.16 3.95
N ALA A 82 -8.90 6.97 3.48
CA ALA A 82 -9.90 6.06 2.92
C ALA A 82 -10.72 5.34 3.98
N LEU A 83 -10.20 5.18 5.20
CA LEU A 83 -10.89 4.52 6.32
C LEU A 83 -11.50 5.50 7.33
N ASP A 84 -11.44 6.80 7.03
CA ASP A 84 -11.90 7.89 7.89
C ASP A 84 -11.35 7.80 9.32
N TYR A 85 -10.07 7.46 9.45
CA TYR A 85 -9.40 7.42 10.74
C TYR A 85 -8.99 8.82 11.18
N GLU A 86 -9.27 9.15 12.44
CA GLU A 86 -8.81 10.38 13.06
C GLU A 86 -7.28 10.39 13.26
N SER A 87 -6.70 9.26 13.64
CA SER A 87 -5.27 9.14 13.98
C SER A 87 -4.47 8.35 12.94
N TYR A 88 -3.23 8.80 12.70
CA TYR A 88 -2.27 8.06 11.88
C TYR A 88 -1.86 6.72 12.52
N GLY A 89 -1.96 6.59 13.86
CA GLY A 89 -1.61 5.35 14.57
C GLY A 89 -2.44 4.15 14.12
N ARG A 90 -3.75 4.33 13.91
CA ARG A 90 -4.61 3.27 13.37
C ARG A 90 -4.24 2.90 11.93
N ALA A 91 -3.95 3.89 11.08
CA ALA A 91 -3.54 3.64 9.70
C ALA A 91 -2.21 2.88 9.61
N ILE A 92 -1.24 3.24 10.48
CA ILE A 92 0.01 2.50 10.64
C ILE A 92 -0.27 1.07 11.11
N GLY A 93 -1.17 0.90 12.09
CA GLY A 93 -1.62 -0.42 12.55
C GLY A 93 -2.19 -1.29 11.42
N VAL A 94 -3.08 -0.73 10.59
CA VAL A 94 -3.64 -1.43 9.41
C VAL A 94 -2.54 -1.84 8.44
N ALA A 95 -1.61 -0.94 8.14
CA ALA A 95 -0.50 -1.23 7.23
C ALA A 95 0.39 -2.36 7.76
N LEU A 96 0.76 -2.31 9.04
CA LEU A 96 1.62 -3.32 9.67
C LEU A 96 0.94 -4.69 9.77
N ILE A 97 -0.32 -4.73 10.22
CA ILE A 97 -1.09 -5.99 10.33
C ILE A 97 -1.35 -6.56 8.93
N GLY A 98 -1.69 -5.72 7.95
CA GLY A 98 -1.95 -6.15 6.57
C GLY A 98 -0.73 -6.67 5.83
N PHE A 99 0.46 -6.24 6.23
CA PHE A 99 1.70 -6.72 5.64
C PHE A 99 1.93 -8.22 5.88
N ILE A 100 1.45 -8.76 7.01
CA ILE A 100 1.63 -10.16 7.39
C ILE A 100 0.95 -11.11 6.37
N PRO A 101 -0.38 -11.08 6.17
CA PRO A 101 -1.02 -11.93 5.17
C PRO A 101 -0.54 -11.61 3.74
N TYR A 102 -0.24 -10.34 3.44
CA TYR A 102 0.25 -9.96 2.12
C TYR A 102 1.58 -10.64 1.77
N ILE A 103 2.56 -10.62 2.69
CA ILE A 103 3.84 -11.31 2.49
C ILE A 103 3.63 -12.81 2.35
N ILE A 104 2.78 -13.43 3.17
CA ILE A 104 2.52 -14.87 3.10
C ILE A 104 1.99 -15.25 1.72
N VAL A 105 0.98 -14.53 1.22
CA VAL A 105 0.39 -14.81 -0.10
C VAL A 105 1.40 -14.53 -1.21
N CYS A 106 2.15 -13.42 -1.13
CA CYS A 106 3.22 -13.13 -2.09
C CYS A 106 4.26 -14.27 -2.11
N ALA A 107 4.76 -14.70 -0.96
CA ALA A 107 5.77 -15.75 -0.85
C ALA A 107 5.29 -17.07 -1.48
N ILE A 108 4.02 -17.44 -1.26
CA ILE A 108 3.41 -18.62 -1.89
C ILE A 108 3.38 -18.43 -3.41
N ILE A 109 2.85 -17.30 -3.92
CA ILE A 109 2.80 -17.03 -5.36
C ILE A 109 4.18 -17.11 -6.01
N PHE A 110 5.18 -16.48 -5.40
CA PHE A 110 6.56 -16.48 -5.90
C PHE A 110 7.24 -17.85 -5.81
N SER A 111 6.81 -18.73 -4.90
CA SER A 111 7.35 -20.10 -4.80
C SER A 111 6.83 -21.04 -5.89
N LEU A 112 5.73 -20.67 -6.56
CA LEU A 112 5.06 -21.47 -7.59
C LEU A 112 5.47 -21.10 -9.02
N VAL A 113 6.35 -20.10 -9.20
CA VAL A 113 6.78 -19.55 -10.50
C VAL A 113 8.28 -19.65 -10.66
#